data_AF-A0A523YN40-F1
#
_entry.id   AF-A0A523YN40-F1
#
_cell.length_a   1.000
_cell.length_b   1.000
_cell.length_c   1.000
_cell.angle_alpha   90.00
_cell.angle_beta   90.00
_cell.angle_gamma   90.00
#
_symmetry.space_group_name_H-M   'P 1'
#
loop_
_entity.id
_entity.type
_entity.pdbx_description
1 polymer ?
#
loop_
_entity_poly.entity_id
_entity_poly.type
_entity_poly.pdbx_seq_one_letter_code
_entity_poly.pdbx_strand_id
1 'polypeptide(L)'
;KMAAYDLPIWIHPTRGANFPDYLTEEKSKYEIWFVFGWPYDTSVMMARLVFGGYFDEFPNLKIITHHMGGMVPYFEGRVGTSWDQLGSRTSDEDYTVILKQLKKPHLEYFKGFYADTALFGASSGTKCGLEFFGVDHVLFASDSPFDPEKGPGYIRETIRIIEELPISDEERKKIFEGNARRLLKL
;
A
#
# COMPACT_ATOMS: atom_id res chain seq x y z
N LYS A 1 -20.26 -5.24 -0.84
CA LYS A 1 -20.39 -6.72 -0.76
C LYS A 1 -19.20 -7.37 -0.08
N MET A 2 -17.95 -7.13 -0.51
CA MET A 2 -16.75 -7.73 0.11
C MET A 2 -16.64 -7.54 1.62
N ALA A 3 -16.88 -6.33 2.12
CA ALA A 3 -16.91 -6.06 3.57
C ALA A 3 -17.98 -6.89 4.33
N ALA A 4 -19.11 -7.22 3.70
CA ALA A 4 -20.14 -8.08 4.29
C ALA A 4 -19.79 -9.57 4.23
N TYR A 5 -18.99 -9.98 3.26
CA TYR A 5 -18.45 -11.36 3.17
C TYR A 5 -17.23 -11.57 4.05
N ASP A 6 -16.74 -10.50 4.70
CA ASP A 6 -15.54 -10.54 5.52
C ASP A 6 -14.34 -11.09 4.71
N LEU A 7 -14.23 -10.64 3.45
CA LEU A 7 -13.16 -10.98 2.52
C LEU A 7 -12.43 -9.71 2.08
N PRO A 8 -11.10 -9.78 1.89
CA PRO A 8 -10.32 -8.63 1.49
C PRO A 8 -10.52 -8.28 0.01
N ILE A 9 -10.17 -7.04 -0.32
CA ILE A 9 -9.93 -6.62 -1.70
C ILE A 9 -8.42 -6.41 -1.83
N TRP A 10 -7.76 -7.18 -2.70
CA TRP A 10 -6.38 -6.95 -3.07
C TRP A 10 -6.34 -6.05 -4.30
N ILE A 11 -5.86 -4.82 -4.13
CA ILE A 11 -5.88 -3.80 -5.18
C ILE A 11 -4.49 -3.70 -5.80
N HIS A 12 -4.45 -3.86 -7.13
CA HIS A 12 -3.25 -3.78 -7.93
C HIS A 12 -3.27 -2.49 -8.79
N PRO A 13 -2.16 -1.74 -8.90
CA PRO A 13 -2.07 -0.59 -9.80
C PRO A 13 -2.01 -1.03 -11.27
N THR A 14 -2.63 -0.30 -12.19
CA THR A 14 -2.68 -0.72 -13.62
C THR A 14 -2.32 0.40 -14.58
N ARG A 15 -1.56 1.40 -14.13
CA ARG A 15 -1.07 2.46 -15.02
C ARG A 15 -0.33 1.84 -16.19
N GLY A 16 -0.49 2.39 -17.39
CA GLY A 16 0.27 2.02 -18.58
C GLY A 16 1.14 3.18 -19.07
N ALA A 17 1.98 2.90 -20.06
CA ALA A 17 2.87 3.90 -20.67
C ALA A 17 2.12 5.09 -21.30
N ASN A 18 0.83 4.93 -21.64
CA ASN A 18 -0.02 5.99 -22.19
C ASN A 18 -0.39 7.09 -21.17
N PHE A 19 0.03 6.98 -19.91
CA PHE A 19 -0.14 8.02 -18.90
C PHE A 19 1.11 8.92 -18.89
N PRO A 20 1.05 10.18 -19.37
CA PRO A 20 2.21 11.07 -19.39
C PRO A 20 2.62 11.53 -17.99
N ASP A 21 3.92 11.69 -17.77
CA ASP A 21 4.48 12.11 -16.48
C ASP A 21 4.42 13.64 -16.31
N TYR A 22 4.48 14.38 -17.43
CA TYR A 22 4.27 15.83 -17.50
C TYR A 22 3.18 16.21 -18.49
N LEU A 23 2.53 17.36 -18.26
CA LEU A 23 1.43 17.87 -19.11
C LEU A 23 1.84 18.12 -20.57
N THR A 24 3.13 18.31 -20.84
CA THR A 24 3.68 18.54 -22.18
C THR A 24 4.10 17.25 -22.90
N GLU A 25 3.85 16.09 -22.31
CA GLU A 25 4.21 14.78 -22.86
C GLU A 25 2.97 14.03 -23.34
N GLU A 26 3.15 13.16 -24.33
CA GLU A 26 2.09 12.30 -24.86
C GLU A 26 2.03 10.92 -24.17
N LYS A 27 3.12 10.53 -23.50
CA LYS A 27 3.27 9.23 -22.82
C LYS A 27 4.37 9.29 -21.76
N SER A 28 4.34 8.38 -20.80
CA SER A 28 5.44 8.20 -19.84
C SER A 28 6.73 7.80 -20.57
N LYS A 29 7.85 8.34 -20.10
CA LYS A 29 9.17 8.03 -20.62
C LYS A 29 9.93 7.13 -19.64
N TYR A 30 10.86 6.34 -20.16
CA TYR A 30 11.77 5.51 -19.34
C TYR A 30 11.07 4.55 -18.37
N GLU A 31 9.85 4.12 -18.70
CA GLU A 31 9.05 3.22 -17.86
C GLU A 31 8.77 3.77 -16.45
N ILE A 32 8.78 5.10 -16.30
CA ILE A 32 8.43 5.77 -15.04
C ILE A 32 7.03 5.37 -14.57
N TRP A 33 6.10 5.16 -15.50
CA TRP A 33 4.76 4.63 -15.21
C TRP A 33 4.75 3.33 -14.39
N PHE A 34 5.74 2.46 -14.60
CA PHE A 34 5.91 1.20 -13.89
C PHE A 34 6.65 1.42 -12.56
N VAL A 35 7.81 2.08 -12.60
CA VAL A 35 8.70 2.20 -11.44
C VAL A 35 8.13 3.12 -10.35
N PHE A 36 7.62 4.30 -10.73
CA PHE A 36 7.08 5.28 -9.79
C PHE A 36 5.57 5.44 -9.88
N GLY A 37 5.01 5.26 -11.08
CA GLY A 37 3.58 5.42 -11.32
C GLY A 37 2.73 4.39 -10.58
N TRP A 38 3.14 3.13 -10.53
CA TRP A 38 2.40 2.08 -9.81
C TRP A 38 2.35 2.32 -8.28
N PRO A 39 3.48 2.54 -7.58
CA PRO A 39 3.44 2.89 -6.15
C PRO A 39 2.69 4.20 -5.87
N TYR A 40 2.77 5.18 -6.77
CA TYR A 40 2.02 6.43 -6.66
C TYR A 40 0.51 6.18 -6.74
N ASP A 41 0.04 5.42 -7.74
CA ASP A 41 -1.38 5.13 -7.92
C ASP A 41 -1.96 4.34 -6.74
N THR A 42 -1.19 3.38 -6.19
CA THR A 42 -1.55 2.71 -4.93
C THR A 42 -1.73 3.72 -3.79
N SER A 43 -0.79 4.66 -3.64
CA SER A 43 -0.83 5.69 -2.60
C SER A 43 -2.03 6.64 -2.77
N VAL A 44 -2.33 7.03 -4.00
CA VAL A 44 -3.51 7.85 -4.34
C VAL A 44 -4.80 7.10 -4.01
N MET A 45 -4.88 5.82 -4.36
CA MET A 45 -6.03 4.98 -4.03
C MET A 45 -6.25 4.91 -2.51
N MET A 46 -5.18 4.69 -1.73
CA MET A 46 -5.27 4.68 -0.27
C MET A 46 -5.84 6.00 0.26
N ALA A 47 -5.31 7.15 -0.20
CA ALA A 47 -5.78 8.46 0.20
C ALA A 47 -7.26 8.68 -0.13
N ARG A 48 -7.70 8.29 -1.33
CA ARG A 48 -9.10 8.42 -1.76
C ARG A 48 -10.04 7.55 -0.93
N LEU A 49 -9.62 6.35 -0.51
CA LEU A 49 -10.42 5.51 0.37
C LEU A 49 -10.56 6.12 1.78
N VAL A 50 -9.47 6.67 2.32
CA VAL A 50 -9.47 7.33 3.64
C VAL A 50 -10.33 8.60 3.62
N PHE A 51 -10.02 9.57 2.76
CA PHE A 51 -10.71 10.85 2.73
C PHE A 51 -12.12 10.78 2.12
N GLY A 52 -12.42 9.70 1.38
CA GLY A 52 -13.78 9.38 0.97
C GLY A 52 -14.66 8.78 2.08
N GLY A 53 -14.12 8.52 3.26
CA GLY A 53 -14.89 8.00 4.41
C GLY A 53 -15.28 6.53 4.29
N TYR A 54 -14.71 5.77 3.35
CA TYR A 54 -15.13 4.39 3.06
C TYR A 54 -14.94 3.44 4.22
N PHE A 55 -13.91 3.64 5.05
CA PHE A 55 -13.69 2.82 6.25
C PHE A 55 -14.68 3.13 7.37
N ASP A 56 -15.26 4.34 7.39
CA ASP A 56 -16.31 4.69 8.34
C ASP A 56 -17.67 4.16 7.94
N GLU A 57 -17.93 4.12 6.63
CA GLU A 57 -19.12 3.51 6.03
C GLU A 57 -19.06 1.98 6.11
N PHE A 58 -17.88 1.39 5.89
CA PHE A 58 -17.64 -0.06 5.91
C PHE A 58 -16.53 -0.44 6.91
N PRO A 59 -16.82 -0.51 8.22
CA PRO A 59 -15.81 -0.79 9.25
C PRO A 59 -15.08 -2.14 9.12
N ASN A 60 -15.70 -3.12 8.44
CA ASN A 60 -15.13 -4.44 8.18
C ASN A 60 -14.40 -4.51 6.82
N LEU A 61 -14.23 -3.39 6.12
CA LEU A 61 -13.52 -3.35 4.85
C LEU A 61 -12.02 -3.61 5.07
N LYS A 62 -11.48 -4.61 4.37
CA LYS A 62 -10.06 -4.96 4.41
C LYS A 62 -9.48 -4.77 3.01
N ILE A 63 -8.47 -3.93 2.91
CA ILE A 63 -7.77 -3.64 1.64
C ILE A 63 -6.33 -4.10 1.77
N ILE A 64 -5.89 -4.93 0.83
CA ILE A 64 -4.49 -5.31 0.65
C ILE A 64 -3.91 -4.43 -0.46
N THR A 65 -2.87 -3.67 -0.13
CA THR A 65 -2.15 -2.80 -1.06
C THR A 65 -0.95 -3.52 -1.63
N HIS A 66 -0.73 -3.37 -2.93
CA HIS A 66 0.49 -3.85 -3.57
C HIS A 66 1.72 -3.02 -3.19
N HIS A 67 2.90 -3.65 -3.25
CA HIS A 67 4.20 -2.99 -3.10
C HIS A 67 4.37 -2.28 -1.74
N MET A 68 4.03 -2.97 -0.65
CA MET A 68 4.18 -2.47 0.73
C MET A 68 3.49 -1.11 0.96
N GLY A 69 2.29 -0.91 0.42
CA GLY A 69 1.56 0.36 0.57
C GLY A 69 2.09 1.51 -0.30
N GLY A 70 2.87 1.18 -1.33
CA GLY A 70 3.46 2.14 -2.25
C GLY A 70 4.36 3.14 -1.53
N MET A 71 4.03 4.41 -1.64
CA MET A 71 4.83 5.50 -1.07
C MET A 71 4.38 5.91 0.35
N VAL A 72 3.26 5.38 0.85
CA VAL A 72 2.65 5.83 2.12
C VAL A 72 3.56 5.61 3.32
N PRO A 73 4.13 4.41 3.57
CA PRO A 73 5.00 4.21 4.74
C PRO A 73 6.22 5.12 4.71
N TYR A 74 6.88 5.22 3.56
CA TYR A 74 8.08 6.04 3.41
C TYR A 74 7.80 7.52 3.63
N PHE A 75 6.62 8.00 3.25
CA PHE A 75 6.19 9.38 3.44
C PHE A 75 5.23 9.58 4.61
N GLU A 76 5.23 8.72 5.64
CA GLU A 76 4.24 8.80 6.71
C GLU A 76 4.19 10.17 7.40
N GLY A 77 5.31 10.87 7.53
CA GLY A 77 5.35 12.24 8.07
C GLY A 77 4.69 13.27 7.15
N ARG A 78 4.73 13.07 5.83
CA ARG A 78 3.95 13.91 4.88
C ARG A 78 2.48 13.53 4.95
N VAL A 79 2.17 12.24 4.97
CA VAL A 79 0.80 11.69 5.05
C VAL A 79 0.10 12.13 6.34
N GLY A 80 0.78 12.11 7.49
CA GLY A 80 0.27 12.64 8.76
C GLY A 80 0.19 14.16 8.72
N THR A 81 1.32 14.81 9.00
CA THR A 81 1.41 16.24 9.28
C THR A 81 0.94 17.14 8.14
N SER A 82 1.12 16.75 6.87
CA SER A 82 0.67 17.62 5.76
C SER A 82 -0.85 17.59 5.59
N TRP A 83 -1.48 16.44 5.85
CA TRP A 83 -2.94 16.29 5.80
C TRP A 83 -3.65 16.70 7.10
N ASP A 84 -2.96 16.85 8.23
CA ASP A 84 -3.50 17.60 9.38
C ASP A 84 -3.91 19.03 9.01
N GLN A 85 -3.29 19.58 7.96
CA GLN A 85 -3.55 20.93 7.45
C GLN A 85 -4.34 20.90 6.13
N LEU A 86 -5.10 19.83 5.88
CA LEU A 86 -5.90 19.68 4.66
C LEU A 86 -6.83 20.90 4.45
N GLY A 87 -6.82 21.46 3.24
CA GLY A 87 -7.58 22.67 2.88
C GLY A 87 -6.83 24.00 3.04
N SER A 88 -5.65 24.02 3.65
CA SER A 88 -4.92 25.30 3.91
C SER A 88 -4.11 25.85 2.74
N ARG A 89 -3.82 25.05 1.69
CA ARG A 89 -2.88 25.40 0.61
C ARG A 89 -3.53 25.61 -0.77
N THR A 90 -4.72 25.08 -0.97
CA THR A 90 -5.46 25.09 -2.24
C THR A 90 -6.93 24.92 -1.87
N SER A 91 -7.79 25.85 -2.24
CA SER A 91 -9.24 25.66 -2.04
C SER A 91 -10.06 26.53 -3.00
N ASP A 92 -10.48 25.92 -4.09
CA ASP A 92 -11.77 26.14 -4.72
C ASP A 92 -12.92 25.38 -4.00
N GLU A 93 -12.58 24.48 -3.07
CA GLU A 93 -13.49 23.68 -2.23
C GLU A 93 -13.12 23.72 -0.73
N ASP A 94 -14.10 23.64 0.19
CA ASP A 94 -13.84 23.57 1.64
C ASP A 94 -13.52 22.13 2.08
N TYR A 95 -12.24 21.78 2.13
CA TYR A 95 -11.79 20.48 2.62
C TYR A 95 -11.67 20.37 4.15
N THR A 96 -11.88 21.47 4.90
CA THR A 96 -11.74 21.44 6.37
C THR A 96 -12.81 20.59 7.05
N VAL A 97 -13.94 20.37 6.37
CA VAL A 97 -15.02 19.50 6.85
C VAL A 97 -14.67 18.01 6.79
N ILE A 98 -13.80 17.60 5.86
CA ILE A 98 -13.45 16.18 5.65
C ILE A 98 -12.81 15.61 6.91
N LEU A 99 -11.80 16.29 7.46
CA LEU A 99 -11.11 15.81 8.67
C LEU A 99 -12.05 15.73 9.87
N LYS A 100 -13.05 16.62 9.95
CA LYS A 100 -14.03 16.63 11.05
C LYS A 100 -15.06 15.49 10.94
N GLN A 101 -15.24 14.92 9.75
CA GLN A 101 -16.20 13.84 9.50
C GLN A 101 -15.62 12.45 9.77
N LEU A 102 -14.30 12.30 9.69
CA LEU A 102 -13.63 11.04 9.98
C LEU A 102 -13.82 10.66 11.47
N LYS A 103 -14.15 9.39 11.74
CA LYS A 103 -14.38 8.89 13.10
C LYS A 103 -13.09 8.73 13.92
N LYS A 104 -11.92 8.71 13.29
CA LYS A 104 -10.59 8.66 13.93
C LYS A 104 -9.56 9.48 13.13
N PRO A 105 -8.34 9.72 13.65
CA PRO A 105 -7.30 10.41 12.89
C PRO A 105 -7.01 9.72 11.53
N HIS A 106 -6.81 10.49 10.46
CA HIS A 106 -6.64 9.95 9.11
C HIS A 106 -5.48 8.95 9.02
N LEU A 107 -4.36 9.24 9.70
CA LEU A 107 -3.19 8.36 9.74
C LEU A 107 -3.50 6.97 10.33
N GLU A 108 -4.46 6.86 11.25
CA GLU A 108 -4.89 5.56 11.81
C GLU A 108 -5.70 4.73 10.80
N TYR A 109 -6.29 5.33 9.77
CA TYR A 109 -6.84 4.55 8.66
C TYR A 109 -5.72 4.05 7.75
N PHE A 110 -4.72 4.89 7.44
CA PHE A 110 -3.57 4.47 6.63
C PHE A 110 -2.82 3.28 7.26
N LYS A 111 -2.60 3.30 8.58
CA LYS A 111 -2.01 2.17 9.31
C LYS A 111 -2.90 0.92 9.36
N GLY A 112 -4.20 1.07 9.09
CA GLY A 112 -5.17 -0.03 9.08
C GLY A 112 -5.21 -0.85 7.78
N PHE A 113 -4.53 -0.41 6.71
CA PHE A 113 -4.41 -1.21 5.50
C PHE A 113 -3.57 -2.48 5.75
N TYR A 114 -3.75 -3.47 4.88
CA TYR A 114 -2.83 -4.59 4.73
C TYR A 114 -1.89 -4.32 3.57
N ALA A 115 -0.67 -4.85 3.61
CA ALA A 115 0.31 -4.62 2.56
C ALA A 115 1.06 -5.90 2.20
N ASP A 116 1.38 -6.09 0.94
CA ASP A 116 2.20 -7.21 0.51
C ASP A 116 3.69 -6.87 0.36
N THR A 117 4.54 -7.91 0.32
CA THR A 117 6.02 -7.77 0.29
C THR A 117 6.62 -7.66 -1.11
N ALA A 118 5.84 -7.36 -2.15
CA ALA A 118 6.34 -7.25 -3.51
C ALA A 118 7.24 -6.01 -3.69
N LEU A 119 8.48 -6.05 -3.22
CA LEU A 119 9.43 -4.93 -3.25
C LEU A 119 10.73 -5.29 -3.96
N PHE A 120 10.73 -6.37 -4.73
CA PHE A 120 11.85 -6.78 -5.58
C PHE A 120 13.19 -6.89 -4.83
N GLY A 121 13.15 -7.33 -3.56
CA GLY A 121 14.35 -7.48 -2.72
C GLY A 121 14.78 -6.24 -1.94
N ALA A 122 13.95 -5.18 -1.84
CA ALA A 122 14.30 -3.99 -1.09
C ALA A 122 14.20 -4.20 0.45
N SER A 123 15.35 -4.40 1.11
CA SER A 123 15.44 -4.56 2.58
C SER A 123 14.90 -3.35 3.35
N SER A 124 15.36 -2.13 3.02
CA SER A 124 14.98 -0.91 3.73
C SER A 124 13.49 -0.58 3.56
N GLY A 125 12.95 -0.77 2.35
CA GLY A 125 11.53 -0.59 2.09
C GLY A 125 10.67 -1.58 2.89
N THR A 126 11.11 -2.83 2.96
CA THR A 126 10.42 -3.86 3.75
C THR A 126 10.41 -3.52 5.25
N LYS A 127 11.54 -3.08 5.81
CA LYS A 127 11.61 -2.66 7.22
C LYS A 127 10.71 -1.45 7.52
N CYS A 128 10.77 -0.44 6.66
CA CYS A 128 9.94 0.77 6.78
C CYS A 128 8.43 0.43 6.74
N GLY A 129 8.01 -0.39 5.78
CA GLY A 129 6.61 -0.83 5.69
C GLY A 129 6.17 -1.69 6.86
N LEU A 130 7.03 -2.62 7.31
CA LEU A 130 6.74 -3.47 8.47
C LEU A 130 6.59 -2.65 9.76
N GLU A 131 7.43 -1.63 9.95
CA GLU A 131 7.30 -0.70 11.08
C GLU A 131 5.98 0.10 11.01
N PHE A 132 5.57 0.52 9.81
CA PHE A 132 4.36 1.29 9.61
C PHE A 132 3.07 0.49 9.83
N PHE A 133 2.97 -0.70 9.22
CA PHE A 133 1.75 -1.53 9.23
C PHE A 133 1.69 -2.50 10.42
N GLY A 134 2.85 -2.94 10.92
CA GLY A 134 2.95 -4.02 11.89
C GLY A 134 2.83 -5.41 11.25
N VAL A 135 3.40 -6.41 11.91
CA VAL A 135 3.55 -7.78 11.39
C VAL A 135 2.23 -8.45 11.01
N ASP A 136 1.14 -8.20 11.74
CA ASP A 136 -0.16 -8.82 11.48
C ASP A 136 -0.87 -8.27 10.23
N HIS A 137 -0.32 -7.20 9.64
CA HIS A 137 -0.85 -6.52 8.47
C HIS A 137 -0.01 -6.71 7.21
N VAL A 138 1.09 -7.46 7.28
CA VAL A 138 1.99 -7.71 6.13
C VAL A 138 1.84 -9.14 5.60
N LEU A 139 1.75 -9.30 4.29
CA LEU A 139 1.58 -10.59 3.60
C LEU A 139 2.68 -10.85 2.58
N PHE A 140 3.13 -12.09 2.44
CA PHE A 140 4.05 -12.46 1.39
C PHE A 140 3.43 -12.30 -0.01
N ALA A 141 4.13 -11.60 -0.90
CA ALA A 141 3.94 -11.62 -2.34
C ALA A 141 5.27 -11.32 -3.06
N SER A 142 5.43 -11.81 -4.28
CA SER A 142 6.66 -11.68 -5.07
C SER A 142 6.51 -10.88 -6.36
N ASP A 143 5.28 -10.60 -6.80
CA ASP A 143 5.00 -10.03 -8.13
C ASP A 143 5.53 -10.92 -9.29
N SER A 144 5.56 -12.23 -9.09
CA SER A 144 5.87 -13.15 -10.18
C SER A 144 4.79 -13.06 -11.27
N PRO A 145 5.14 -12.98 -12.57
CA PRO A 145 6.45 -13.30 -13.15
C PRO A 145 7.27 -12.10 -13.64
N PHE A 146 7.14 -10.91 -13.02
CA PHE A 146 7.68 -9.66 -13.60
C PHE A 146 9.21 -9.50 -13.56
N ASP A 147 9.95 -10.37 -12.87
CA ASP A 147 11.41 -10.28 -12.88
C ASP A 147 12.05 -10.74 -14.19
N PRO A 148 13.33 -10.37 -14.45
CA PRO A 148 14.04 -10.77 -15.67
C PRO A 148 14.18 -12.29 -15.89
N GLU A 149 14.08 -13.11 -14.83
CA GLU A 149 14.08 -14.58 -14.91
C GLU A 149 12.67 -15.17 -15.11
N LYS A 150 11.65 -14.33 -15.29
CA LYS A 150 10.23 -14.69 -15.48
C LYS A 150 9.59 -15.34 -14.25
N GLY A 151 9.93 -14.86 -13.04
CA GLY A 151 9.26 -15.22 -11.79
C GLY A 151 10.18 -15.71 -10.66
N PRO A 152 11.20 -16.55 -10.91
CA PRO A 152 12.05 -17.07 -9.84
C PRO A 152 12.90 -16.02 -9.14
N GLY A 153 13.30 -14.95 -9.83
CA GLY A 153 14.20 -13.94 -9.29
C GLY A 153 13.59 -13.18 -8.11
N TYR A 154 12.42 -12.57 -8.29
CA TYR A 154 11.77 -11.82 -7.21
C TYR A 154 11.28 -12.72 -6.08
N ILE A 155 10.91 -13.97 -6.36
CA ILE A 155 10.55 -14.95 -5.33
C ILE A 155 11.74 -15.17 -4.38
N ARG A 156 12.92 -15.49 -4.91
CA ARG A 156 14.12 -15.76 -4.10
C ARG A 156 14.55 -14.53 -3.28
N GLU A 157 14.58 -13.36 -3.91
CA GLU A 157 14.98 -12.13 -3.20
C GLU A 157 13.99 -11.75 -2.11
N THR A 158 12.68 -11.88 -2.35
CA THR A 158 11.67 -11.58 -1.32
C THR A 158 11.80 -12.52 -0.13
N ILE A 159 12.01 -13.83 -0.37
CA ILE A 159 12.25 -14.82 0.70
C ILE A 159 13.49 -14.43 1.49
N ARG A 160 14.62 -14.17 0.81
CA ARG A 160 15.89 -13.77 1.46
C ARG A 160 15.70 -12.55 2.37
N ILE A 161 15.02 -11.51 1.89
CA ILE A 161 14.76 -10.29 2.68
C ILE A 161 13.94 -10.59 3.93
N ILE A 162 12.90 -11.43 3.83
CA ILE A 162 12.05 -11.77 4.97
C ILE A 162 12.80 -12.64 6.00
N GLU A 163 13.67 -13.54 5.55
CA GLU A 163 14.55 -14.33 6.41
C GLU A 163 15.54 -13.46 7.19
N GLU A 164 16.06 -12.40 6.58
CA GLU A 164 17.00 -11.45 7.19
C GLU A 164 16.33 -10.40 8.12
N LEU A 165 15.00 -10.36 8.22
CA LEU A 165 14.32 -9.42 9.11
C LEU A 165 14.61 -9.75 10.59
N PRO A 166 14.84 -8.73 11.45
CA PRO A 166 15.09 -8.89 12.88
C PRO A 166 13.79 -9.13 13.65
N ILE A 167 13.05 -10.18 13.27
CA ILE A 167 11.77 -10.60 13.86
C ILE A 167 11.84 -12.06 14.30
N SER A 168 10.92 -12.46 15.17
CA SER A 168 10.81 -13.84 15.62
C SER A 168 10.37 -14.78 14.49
N ASP A 169 10.63 -16.09 14.67
CA ASP A 169 10.20 -17.11 13.71
C ASP A 169 8.67 -17.16 13.56
N GLU A 170 7.94 -16.89 14.64
CA GLU A 170 6.48 -16.83 14.63
C GLU A 170 5.98 -15.63 13.80
N GLU A 171 6.57 -14.45 13.98
CA GLU A 171 6.29 -13.27 13.17
C GLU A 171 6.60 -13.50 11.69
N ARG A 172 7.73 -14.15 11.40
CA ARG A 172 8.12 -14.49 10.03
C ARG A 172 7.12 -15.45 9.39
N LYS A 173 6.64 -16.45 10.14
CA LYS A 173 5.61 -17.39 9.67
C LYS A 173 4.28 -16.69 9.40
N LYS A 174 3.91 -15.68 10.20
CA LYS A 174 2.73 -14.84 9.92
C LYS A 174 2.85 -14.16 8.56
N ILE A 175 4.00 -13.57 8.23
CA ILE A 175 4.22 -12.91 6.94
C ILE A 175 4.17 -13.93 5.80
N PHE A 176 4.87 -15.07 5.92
CA PHE A 176 4.94 -16.07 4.86
C PHE A 176 3.59 -16.68 4.50
N GLU A 177 2.76 -17.00 5.49
CA GLU A 177 1.46 -17.63 5.21
C GLU A 177 0.36 -17.33 6.23
N GLY A 178 0.68 -17.08 7.50
CA GLY A 178 -0.34 -17.00 8.56
C GLY A 178 -1.36 -15.89 8.34
N ASN A 179 -0.90 -14.71 7.93
CA ASN A 179 -1.76 -13.58 7.60
C ASN A 179 -2.61 -13.85 6.36
N ALA A 180 -2.03 -14.44 5.31
CA ALA A 180 -2.76 -14.80 4.10
C ALA A 180 -3.85 -15.83 4.39
N ARG A 181 -3.55 -16.90 5.14
CA ARG A 181 -4.53 -17.92 5.53
C ARG A 181 -5.69 -17.33 6.31
N ARG A 182 -5.40 -16.51 7.32
CA ARG A 182 -6.41 -15.82 8.13
C ARG A 182 -7.27 -14.88 7.28
N LEU A 183 -6.64 -14.08 6.42
CA LEU A 183 -7.33 -13.01 5.69
C LEU A 183 -8.13 -13.54 4.49
N LEU A 184 -7.58 -14.53 3.78
CA LEU A 184 -8.16 -15.12 2.56
C LEU A 184 -9.01 -16.37 2.83
N LYS A 185 -9.06 -16.85 4.08
CA LYS A 185 -9.82 -18.04 4.50
C LYS A 185 -9.36 -19.32 3.78
N LEU A 186 -8.04 -19.54 3.75
CA LEU A 186 -7.35 -20.69 3.12
C LEU A 186 -6.99 -21.81 4.10
#